data_AF-A0A0R2QHZ4-F1
#
_entry.id   AF-A0A0R2QHZ4-F1
#
_cell.length_a   1.000
_cell.length_b   1.000
_cell.length_c   1.000
_cell.angle_alpha   90.00
_cell.angle_beta   90.00
_cell.angle_gamma   90.00
#
_symmetry.space_group_name_H-M   'P 1'
#
loop_
_entity.id
_entity.type
_entity.pdbx_description
1 polymer ?
#
loop_
_entity_poly.entity_id
_entity_poly.type
_entity_poly.pdbx_seq_one_letter_code
_entity_poly.pdbx_strand_id
1 'polypeptide(L)'
;DDLHAPDIFLAEVFHVLKRMTVLKQITSRDAKISAALVGQMPLTFLTVSNYQSQLWDEATKVSSYDAHYVVLAKSLGQPIITLDEKLMRRKDLGVEFVVVR
;
A
#
# COMPACT_ATOMS: atom_id res chain seq x y z
N ASP A 1 0.68 14.86 10.84
CA ASP A 1 0.05 14.18 9.70
C ASP A 1 0.07 12.69 9.96
N ASP A 2 -1.11 12.07 10.05
CA ASP A 2 -1.25 10.64 10.36
C ASP A 2 -1.21 9.83 9.07
N LEU A 3 -0.22 8.93 8.96
CA LEU A 3 -0.11 8.03 7.82
C LEU A 3 -0.93 6.76 8.08
N HIS A 4 -1.78 6.40 7.12
CA HIS A 4 -2.62 5.22 7.20
C HIS A 4 -2.20 4.21 6.13
N ALA A 5 -2.28 2.92 6.47
CA ALA A 5 -2.01 1.83 5.53
C ALA A 5 -3.03 0.70 5.72
N PRO A 6 -3.41 -0.02 4.66
CA PRO A 6 -4.19 -1.24 4.81
C PRO A 6 -3.37 -2.33 5.52
N ASP A 7 -4.06 -3.26 6.17
CA ASP A 7 -3.47 -4.43 6.82
C ASP A 7 -2.55 -5.28 5.91
N ILE A 8 -2.80 -5.29 4.60
CA ILE A 8 -1.96 -5.97 3.61
C ILE A 8 -0.57 -5.34 3.40
N PHE A 9 -0.34 -4.09 3.83
CA PHE A 9 0.89 -3.35 3.58
C PHE A 9 2.15 -4.10 4.04
N LEU A 10 2.12 -4.69 5.25
CA LEU A 10 3.26 -5.45 5.77
C LEU A 10 3.56 -6.69 4.92
N ALA A 11 2.52 -7.34 4.39
CA ALA A 11 2.69 -8.50 3.52
C ALA A 11 3.37 -8.11 2.19
N GLU A 12 3.00 -6.96 1.61
CA GLU A 12 3.62 -6.42 0.40
C GLU A 12 5.10 -6.07 0.62
N VAL A 13 5.39 -5.35 1.71
CA VAL A 13 6.77 -5.00 2.09
C VAL A 13 7.63 -6.24 2.26
N PHE A 14 7.15 -7.23 3.04
CA PHE A 14 7.92 -8.46 3.29
C PHE A 14 8.08 -9.30 2.03
N HIS A 15 7.09 -9.32 1.14
CA HIS A 15 7.22 -9.96 -0.16
C HIS A 15 8.36 -9.34 -0.99
N VAL A 16 8.41 -8.01 -1.06
CA VAL A 16 9.47 -7.28 -1.79
C VAL A 16 10.84 -7.56 -1.17
N LEU A 17 11.00 -7.42 0.14
CA LEU A 17 12.28 -7.66 0.82
C LEU A 17 12.76 -9.10 0.63
N LYS A 18 11.85 -10.08 0.74
CA LYS A 18 12.17 -11.50 0.49
C LYS A 18 12.63 -11.72 -0.95
N ARG A 19 11.90 -11.17 -1.92
CA ARG A 19 12.23 -11.28 -3.34
C ARG A 19 13.60 -10.66 -3.65
N MET A 20 13.87 -9.44 -3.16
CA MET A 20 15.16 -8.77 -3.37
C MET A 20 16.33 -9.55 -2.74
N THR A 21 16.10 -10.18 -1.58
CA THR A 21 17.10 -11.03 -0.92
C THR A 21 17.40 -12.29 -1.76
N VAL A 22 16.36 -12.97 -2.26
CA VAL A 22 16.51 -14.17 -3.12
C VAL A 22 17.25 -13.82 -4.41
N LEU A 23 16.95 -12.66 -5.00
CA LEU A 23 17.62 -12.14 -6.19
C LEU A 23 19.00 -11.55 -5.91
N LYS A 24 19.50 -11.62 -4.67
CA LYS A 24 20.79 -11.08 -4.22
C LYS A 24 20.97 -9.57 -4.50
N GLN A 25 19.86 -8.83 -4.58
CA GLN A 25 19.87 -7.38 -4.75
C GLN A 25 20.17 -6.66 -3.42
N ILE A 26 19.84 -7.30 -2.30
CA ILE A 26 20.18 -6.87 -0.94
C ILE A 26 20.68 -8.06 -0.13
N THR A 27 21.42 -7.80 0.94
CA THR A 27 21.84 -8.86 1.86
C THR A 27 20.69 -9.22 2.82
N SER A 28 20.73 -10.42 3.41
CA SER A 28 19.78 -10.81 4.47
C SER A 28 19.85 -9.87 5.69
N ARG A 29 21.01 -9.27 5.94
CA ARG A 29 21.20 -8.27 6.99
C ARG A 29 20.43 -6.99 6.66
N ASP A 30 20.58 -6.48 5.43
CA ASP A 30 19.88 -5.27 4.98
C ASP A 30 18.37 -5.48 4.97
N ALA A 31 17.90 -6.64 4.48
CA ALA A 31 16.48 -6.99 4.51
C ALA A 31 15.89 -6.95 5.94
N LYS A 32 16.62 -7.49 6.93
CA LYS A 32 16.20 -7.49 8.34
C LYS A 32 16.18 -6.06 8.92
N ILE A 33 17.18 -5.24 8.59
CA ILE A 33 17.23 -3.84 9.03
C ILE A 33 16.06 -3.06 8.42
N SER A 34 15.82 -3.20 7.11
CA SER A 34 14.71 -2.53 6.42
C SER A 34 13.35 -2.93 7.00
N ALA A 35 13.14 -4.22 7.30
CA ALA A 35 11.91 -4.67 7.96
C ALA A 35 11.72 -4.02 9.34
N ALA A 36 12.80 -3.87 10.12
CA ALA A 36 12.75 -3.21 11.42
C ALA A 36 12.48 -1.70 11.32
N LEU A 37 12.96 -1.04 10.25
CA LEU A 37 12.68 0.38 10.00
C LEU A 37 11.21 0.61 9.62
N VAL A 38 10.63 -0.28 8.82
CA VAL A 38 9.20 -0.21 8.49
C VAL A 38 8.33 -0.29 9.74
N GLY A 39 8.70 -1.14 10.71
CA GLY A 39 7.99 -1.22 12.00
C GLY A 39 8.14 0.02 12.91
N GLN A 40 9.06 0.94 12.58
CA GLN A 40 9.24 2.21 13.29
C GLN A 40 8.53 3.38 12.60
N MET A 41 7.94 3.16 11.42
CA MET A 41 7.18 4.20 10.74
C MET A 41 5.89 4.51 11.53
N PRO A 42 5.48 5.79 11.63
CA PRO A 42 4.27 6.18 12.34
C PRO A 42 3.01 5.87 11.50
N LEU A 43 2.78 4.59 11.22
CA LEU A 43 1.67 4.09 10.42
C LEU A 43 0.53 3.58 11.31
N THR A 44 -0.70 4.01 11.01
CA THR A 44 -1.92 3.41 11.53
C THR A 44 -2.45 2.38 10.53
N PHE A 45 -2.43 1.10 10.92
CA PHE A 45 -2.99 0.03 10.10
C PHE A 45 -4.50 -0.05 10.26
N LEU A 46 -5.23 -0.05 9.15
CA LEU A 46 -6.68 -0.21 9.13
C LEU A 46 -7.06 -1.46 8.33
N THR A 47 -8.00 -2.22 8.87
CA THR A 47 -8.60 -3.36 8.16
C THR A 47 -9.62 -2.88 7.14
N VAL A 48 -9.60 -3.48 5.95
CA VAL A 48 -10.64 -3.25 4.93
C VAL A 48 -11.78 -4.28 5.01
N SER A 49 -11.76 -5.19 6.00
CA SER A 49 -12.75 -6.28 6.13
C SER A 49 -14.20 -5.80 6.27
N ASN A 50 -14.41 -4.56 6.71
CA ASN A 50 -15.72 -3.92 6.83
C ASN A 50 -16.24 -3.32 5.51
N TYR A 51 -15.43 -3.34 4.45
CA TYR A 51 -15.72 -2.72 3.15
C TYR A 51 -15.78 -3.73 2.01
N GLN A 52 -16.21 -4.97 2.27
CA GLN A 52 -16.15 -6.07 1.29
C GLN A 52 -16.84 -5.74 -0.04
N SER A 53 -18.00 -5.10 0.00
CA SER A 53 -18.73 -4.70 -1.23
C SER A 53 -17.95 -3.66 -2.02
N GLN A 54 -17.46 -2.62 -1.36
CA GLN A 54 -16.68 -1.56 -1.99
C GLN A 54 -15.34 -2.10 -2.51
N LEU A 55 -14.72 -3.02 -1.77
CA LEU A 55 -13.49 -3.68 -2.17
C LEU A 55 -13.70 -4.52 -3.43
N TRP A 56 -14.82 -5.24 -3.52
CA TRP A 56 -15.19 -5.94 -4.75
C TRP A 56 -15.34 -4.98 -5.93
N ASP A 57 -16.11 -3.90 -5.75
CA ASP A 57 -16.36 -2.92 -6.80
C ASP A 57 -15.07 -2.27 -7.30
N GLU A 58 -14.16 -1.89 -6.41
CA GLU A 58 -12.87 -1.32 -6.80
C GLU A 58 -11.90 -2.36 -7.37
N ALA A 59 -11.94 -3.61 -6.90
CA ALA A 59 -11.12 -4.71 -7.44
C ALA A 59 -11.54 -5.12 -8.88
N THR A 60 -12.73 -4.71 -9.36
CA THR A 60 -13.06 -4.84 -10.79
C THR A 60 -12.29 -3.86 -11.68
N LYS A 61 -11.75 -2.78 -11.10
CA LYS A 61 -11.11 -1.67 -11.81
C LYS A 61 -9.59 -1.73 -11.72
N VAL A 62 -9.04 -2.13 -10.59
CA VAL A 62 -7.59 -2.21 -10.31
C VAL A 62 -7.23 -3.57 -9.71
N SER A 63 -5.94 -3.82 -9.45
CA SER A 63 -5.57 -5.05 -8.75
C SER A 63 -6.25 -5.09 -7.38
N SER A 64 -6.53 -6.30 -6.88
CA SER A 64 -7.14 -6.45 -5.54
C SER A 64 -6.29 -5.77 -4.46
N TYR A 65 -4.96 -5.76 -4.61
CA TYR A 65 -4.04 -5.07 -3.71
C TYR A 65 -4.24 -3.54 -3.73
N ASP A 66 -4.22 -2.92 -4.91
CA ASP A 66 -4.47 -1.48 -5.06
C ASP A 66 -5.86 -1.09 -4.56
N ALA A 67 -6.86 -1.96 -4.73
CA ALA A 67 -8.22 -1.72 -4.26
C ALA A 67 -8.29 -1.52 -2.73
N HIS A 68 -7.40 -2.15 -1.94
CA HIS A 68 -7.35 -1.92 -0.48
C HIS A 68 -7.00 -0.47 -0.17
N TYR A 69 -6.01 0.09 -0.88
CA TYR A 69 -5.61 1.49 -0.73
C TYR A 69 -6.71 2.44 -1.22
N VAL A 70 -7.35 2.13 -2.35
CA VAL A 70 -8.45 2.95 -2.90
C VAL A 70 -9.64 3.02 -1.96
N VAL A 71 -10.09 1.88 -1.43
CA VAL A 71 -11.23 1.82 -0.51
C VAL A 71 -10.94 2.60 0.78
N LEU A 72 -9.74 2.44 1.32
CA LEU A 72 -9.32 3.13 2.54
C LEU A 72 -9.20 4.65 2.31
N ALA A 73 -8.62 5.07 1.18
CA ALA A 73 -8.55 6.49 0.81
C ALA A 73 -9.94 7.12 0.68
N LYS A 74 -10.88 6.43 0.02
CA LYS A 74 -12.28 6.87 -0.08
C LYS A 74 -12.97 6.96 1.27
N SER A 75 -12.78 5.98 2.14
CA SER A 75 -13.46 5.95 3.43
C SER A 75 -12.94 7.01 4.39
N LEU A 76 -11.66 7.36 4.30
CA LEU A 76 -11.03 8.41 5.11
C LEU A 76 -11.14 9.81 4.50
N GLY A 77 -11.49 9.92 3.21
CA GLY A 77 -11.43 11.18 2.48
C GLY A 77 -10.00 11.72 2.39
N GLN A 78 -9.00 10.84 2.29
CA GLN A 78 -7.58 11.16 2.26
C GLN A 78 -6.94 10.77 0.92
N PRO A 79 -5.90 11.47 0.46
CA PRO A 79 -5.22 11.11 -0.77
C PRO A 79 -4.30 9.88 -0.58
N ILE A 80 -3.98 9.20 -1.67
CA ILE A 80 -3.04 8.07 -1.69
C ILE A 80 -1.63 8.57 -1.98
N ILE A 81 -0.66 8.13 -1.18
CA ILE A 81 0.77 8.24 -1.50
C ILE A 81 1.19 6.93 -2.19
N THR A 82 1.66 7.01 -3.43
CA THR A 82 2.17 5.83 -4.16
C THR A 82 3.25 6.25 -5.16
N LEU A 83 4.15 5.31 -5.45
CA LEU A 83 5.14 5.43 -6.53
C LEU A 83 4.66 4.74 -7.82
N ASP A 84 3.49 4.09 -7.82
CA ASP A 84 2.95 3.45 -9.02
C ASP A 84 2.32 4.50 -9.96
N GLU A 85 3.06 4.84 -11.01
CA GLU A 85 2.61 5.79 -12.04
C GLU A 85 1.36 5.34 -12.80
N LYS A 86 1.13 4.03 -12.95
CA LYS A 86 -0.06 3.53 -13.63
C LYS A 86 -1.28 3.77 -12.76
N LEU A 87 -1.17 3.52 -11.45
CA LEU A 87 -2.25 3.79 -10.51
C LEU A 87 -2.55 5.29 -10.43
N MET A 88 -1.53 6.15 -10.34
CA MET A 88 -1.71 7.61 -10.31
C MET A 88 -2.45 8.18 -11.53
N ARG A 89 -2.41 7.50 -12.69
CA ARG A 89 -3.13 7.92 -13.90
C ARG A 89 -4.61 7.56 -13.90
N ARG A 90 -5.08 6.77 -12.93
CA ARG A 90 -6.47 6.27 -12.85
C ARG A 90 -7.42 7.29 -12.24
N LYS A 91 -7.85 8.26 -13.06
CA LYS A 91 -8.80 9.31 -12.65
C LYS A 91 -10.21 8.78 -12.36
N ASP A 92 -10.57 7.62 -12.89
CA ASP A 92 -11.85 6.94 -12.68
C ASP A 92 -12.02 6.38 -11.26
N LEU A 93 -10.95 6.34 -10.46
CA LEU A 93 -11.02 5.85 -9.09
C LEU A 93 -11.60 6.87 -8.11
N GLY A 94 -11.71 8.16 -8.46
CA GLY A 94 -12.30 9.17 -7.57
C GLY A 94 -11.53 9.35 -6.27
N VAL A 95 -10.21 9.17 -6.30
CA VAL A 95 -9.28 9.44 -5.20
C VAL A 95 -8.17 10.37 -5.70
N GLU A 96 -7.66 11.19 -4.79
CA GLU A 96 -6.49 12.03 -5.07
C GLU A 96 -5.19 11.27 -4.82
N PHE A 97 -4.13 11.66 -5.52
CA PHE A 97 -2.80 11.09 -5.36
C PHE A 97 -1.79 12.18 -5.00
N VAL A 98 -0.96 11.92 -4.00
CA VAL A 98 0.18 12.76 -3.65
C VAL A 98 1.44 12.19 -4.29
N VAL A 99 2.11 13.02 -5.09
CA VAL A 99 3.43 12.71 -5.62
C VAL A 99 4.48 13.15 -4.62
N VAL A 100 5.17 12.20 -4.02
CA VAL A 100 6.35 12.47 -3.18
C VAL A 100 7.58 12.41 -4.10
N ARG A 101 8.28 13.54 -4.25
CA ARG A 101 9.50 13.67 -5.05
C ARG A 101 10.74 13.64 -4.16
#